data_AF-A0A9P9WKZ6-F1
#
_entry.id   AF-A0A9P9WKZ6-F1
#
_cell.length_a   1.000
_cell.length_b   1.000
_cell.length_c   1.000
_cell.angle_alpha   90.00
_cell.angle_beta   90.00
_cell.angle_gamma   90.00
#
_symmetry.space_group_name_H-M   'P 1'
#
loop_
_entity.id
_entity.type
_entity.pdbx_description
1 polymer ?
#
loop_
_entity_poly.entity_id
_entity_poly.type
_entity_poly.pdbx_seq_one_letter_code
_entity_poly.pdbx_strand_id
1 'polypeptide(L)'
;MMDKVKEFGNMDLVPIAFDFAEDGSCLSRDFKPLVVGPGRDNAEIEAYISAMIPVSYISTSADMTVPLNYQQNFVQGLKKEGREVQTFELATGHCPNFTATKEVADIVEKNDL
;
A
#
# COMPACT_ATOMS: atom_id res chain seq x y z
N MET A 1 24.99 -10.45 -8.53
CA MET A 1 23.75 -11.26 -8.59
C MET A 1 23.07 -11.14 -9.96
N MET A 2 22.83 -9.93 -10.47
CA MET A 2 22.24 -9.73 -11.80
C MET A 2 23.04 -10.34 -12.96
N ASP A 3 24.38 -10.39 -12.87
CA ASP A 3 25.19 -11.09 -13.88
C ASP A 3 24.83 -12.57 -14.00
N LYS A 4 24.44 -13.22 -12.89
CA LYS A 4 23.97 -14.61 -12.89
C LYS A 4 22.57 -14.75 -13.44
N VAL A 5 21.67 -13.80 -13.15
CA VAL A 5 20.34 -13.75 -13.76
C VAL A 5 20.45 -13.64 -15.29
N LYS A 6 21.39 -12.81 -15.77
CA LYS A 6 21.72 -12.66 -17.18
C LYS A 6 22.34 -13.92 -17.78
N GLU A 7 23.30 -14.55 -17.09
CA GLU A 7 23.92 -15.82 -17.50
C GLU A 7 22.88 -16.93 -17.67
N PHE A 8 21.85 -16.96 -16.81
CA PHE A 8 20.75 -17.91 -16.89
C PHE A 8 19.62 -17.50 -17.86
N GLY A 9 19.73 -16.34 -18.52
CA GLY A 9 18.77 -15.90 -19.52
C GLY A 9 17.42 -15.43 -18.97
N ASN A 10 17.33 -15.09 -17.67
CA ASN A 10 16.07 -14.77 -16.97
C ASN A 10 15.83 -13.26 -16.79
N MET A 11 16.46 -12.41 -17.61
CA MET A 11 16.37 -10.95 -17.45
C MET A 11 14.95 -10.41 -17.70
N ASP A 12 14.17 -11.10 -18.52
CA ASP A 12 12.77 -10.83 -18.80
C ASP A 12 11.85 -11.11 -17.59
N LEU A 13 12.28 -11.97 -16.66
CA LEU A 13 11.53 -12.29 -15.44
C LEU A 13 11.77 -11.29 -14.29
N VAL A 14 12.86 -10.53 -14.34
CA VAL A 14 13.22 -9.54 -13.30
C VAL A 14 12.11 -8.53 -13.01
N PRO A 15 11.51 -7.83 -14.01
CA PRO A 15 10.44 -6.87 -13.74
C PRO A 15 9.12 -7.53 -13.30
N ILE A 16 8.98 -8.85 -13.46
CA ILE A 16 7.82 -9.63 -13.00
C ILE A 16 7.99 -10.04 -11.53
N ALA A 17 9.23 -10.27 -11.09
CA ALA A 17 9.53 -10.70 -9.72
C ALA A 17 9.80 -9.54 -8.76
N PHE A 18 10.31 -8.41 -9.27
CA PHE A 18 10.77 -7.30 -8.45
C PHE A 18 10.27 -5.95 -8.95
N ASP A 19 10.07 -5.04 -8.00
CA ASP A 19 9.95 -3.60 -8.22
C ASP A 19 11.24 -2.91 -7.80
N PHE A 20 11.66 -1.91 -8.57
CA PHE A 20 12.84 -1.10 -8.29
C PHE A 20 12.43 0.37 -8.22
N ALA A 21 12.72 1.02 -7.09
CA ALA A 21 12.48 2.45 -6.93
C ALA A 21 13.66 3.29 -7.45
N GLU A 22 13.45 4.60 -7.60
CA GLU A 22 14.47 5.53 -8.11
C GLU A 22 15.74 5.59 -7.25
N ASP A 23 15.62 5.35 -5.93
CA ASP A 23 16.74 5.32 -4.99
C ASP A 23 17.56 4.01 -5.05
N GLY A 24 17.19 3.09 -5.95
CA GLY A 24 17.83 1.80 -6.14
C GLY A 24 17.40 0.73 -5.13
N SER A 25 16.40 0.99 -4.29
CA SER A 25 15.77 -0.04 -3.48
C SER A 25 15.03 -1.06 -4.35
N CYS A 26 14.96 -2.31 -3.87
CA CYS A 26 14.39 -3.45 -4.59
C CYS A 26 13.39 -4.18 -3.68
N LEU A 27 12.18 -4.36 -4.17
CA LEU A 27 11.06 -4.99 -3.47
C LEU A 27 10.63 -6.24 -4.24
N SER A 28 10.47 -7.38 -3.56
CA SER A 28 9.84 -8.55 -4.19
C SER A 28 8.36 -8.27 -4.39
N ARG A 29 7.82 -8.56 -5.58
CA ARG A 29 6.37 -8.42 -5.84
C ARG A 29 5.54 -9.49 -5.11
N ASP A 30 6.15 -10.62 -4.76
CA ASP A 30 5.53 -11.66 -3.95
C ASP A 30 6.36 -11.92 -2.68
N PHE A 31 5.83 -11.47 -1.54
CA PHE A 31 6.50 -11.54 -0.24
C PHE A 31 6.24 -12.86 0.48
N LYS A 32 5.15 -13.56 0.12
CA LYS A 32 4.69 -14.74 0.86
C LYS A 32 5.69 -15.90 0.82
N PRO A 33 6.31 -16.23 -0.33
CA PRO A 33 7.37 -17.23 -0.39
C PRO A 33 8.66 -16.83 0.35
N LEU A 34 8.81 -15.55 0.70
CA LEU A 34 10.01 -15.01 1.34
C LEU A 34 9.97 -15.06 2.88
N VAL A 35 8.83 -15.42 3.47
CA VAL A 35 8.71 -15.56 4.92
C VAL A 35 9.44 -16.83 5.37
N VAL A 36 10.66 -16.65 5.89
CA VAL A 36 11.51 -17.75 6.40
C VAL A 36 11.32 -17.91 7.91
N GLY A 37 11.03 -19.14 8.36
CA GLY A 37 10.88 -19.46 9.78
C GLY A 37 10.21 -20.82 10.01
N PRO A 38 10.11 -21.28 11.27
CA PRO A 38 9.31 -22.47 11.60
C PRO A 38 7.87 -22.29 11.11
N GLY A 39 7.23 -23.37 10.67
CA GLY A 39 5.97 -23.36 9.92
C GLY A 39 4.80 -22.69 10.64
N ARG A 40 4.75 -21.35 10.55
CA ARG A 40 3.61 -20.52 10.92
C ARG A 40 2.41 -20.95 10.09
N ASP A 41 1.23 -20.87 10.68
CA ASP A 41 0.02 -21.05 9.89
C ASP A 41 -0.15 -19.91 8.87
N ASN A 42 -0.94 -20.17 7.84
CA ASN A 42 -1.17 -19.19 6.78
C ASN A 42 -1.79 -17.89 7.32
N ALA A 43 -2.61 -17.93 8.38
CA ALA A 43 -3.27 -16.74 8.89
C ALA A 43 -2.28 -15.78 9.57
N GLU A 44 -1.30 -16.31 10.31
CA GLU A 44 -0.22 -15.51 10.90
C GLU A 44 0.66 -14.88 9.80
N ILE A 45 0.97 -15.62 8.73
CA ILE A 45 1.73 -15.12 7.59
C ILE A 45 0.98 -13.99 6.88
N GLU A 46 -0.31 -14.16 6.60
CA GLU A 46 -1.14 -13.13 5.98
C GLU A 46 -1.24 -11.87 6.87
N ALA A 47 -1.42 -12.05 8.18
CA ALA A 47 -1.45 -10.93 9.12
C ALA A 47 -0.11 -10.18 9.13
N TYR A 48 1.02 -10.89 9.12
CA TYR A 48 2.35 -10.29 9.07
C TYR A 48 2.62 -9.53 7.76
N ILE A 49 2.29 -10.12 6.60
CA ILE A 49 2.47 -9.46 5.31
C ILE A 49 1.57 -8.23 5.22
N SER A 50 0.30 -8.34 5.62
CA SER A 50 -0.61 -7.21 5.69
C SER A 50 -0.08 -6.11 6.62
N ALA A 51 0.58 -6.48 7.71
CA ALA A 51 1.24 -5.54 8.62
C ALA A 51 2.36 -4.70 7.97
N MET A 52 2.92 -5.15 6.84
CA MET A 52 4.00 -4.45 6.11
C MET A 52 3.53 -3.55 4.97
N ILE A 53 2.30 -3.69 4.49
CA ILE A 53 1.79 -2.88 3.37
C ILE A 53 1.49 -1.46 3.86
N PRO A 54 2.06 -0.39 3.28
CA PRO A 54 1.70 0.98 3.64
C PRO A 54 0.18 1.21 3.52
N VAL A 55 -0.41 1.96 4.44
CA VAL A 55 -1.84 2.29 4.39
C VAL A 55 -2.02 3.79 4.33
N SER A 56 -2.77 4.21 3.32
CA SER A 56 -3.20 5.58 3.14
C SER A 56 -4.72 5.68 3.23
N TYR A 57 -5.22 6.76 3.81
CA TYR A 57 -6.65 7.02 3.96
C TYR A 57 -6.98 8.43 3.44
N ILE A 58 -7.95 8.53 2.54
CA ILE A 58 -8.46 9.81 2.01
C ILE A 58 -9.82 10.09 2.64
N SER A 59 -9.88 11.10 3.52
CA SER A 59 -11.13 11.61 4.07
C SER A 59 -11.80 12.57 3.08
N THR A 60 -13.12 12.59 3.06
CA THR A 60 -13.93 13.47 2.19
C THR A 60 -14.81 14.37 3.05
N SER A 61 -14.47 15.66 3.12
CA SER A 61 -15.08 16.57 4.10
C SER A 61 -16.46 17.10 3.71
N ALA A 62 -16.88 16.92 2.45
CA ALA A 62 -18.24 17.23 1.99
C ALA A 62 -19.10 15.96 1.81
N ASP A 63 -18.69 14.82 2.39
CA ASP A 63 -19.48 13.60 2.42
C ASP A 63 -20.71 13.76 3.33
N MET A 64 -21.89 13.59 2.72
CA MET A 64 -23.18 13.67 3.40
C MET A 64 -23.71 12.30 3.87
N THR A 65 -23.06 11.20 3.45
CA THR A 65 -23.38 9.82 3.84
C THR A 65 -22.60 9.43 5.10
N VAL A 66 -21.31 9.76 5.13
CA VAL A 66 -20.42 9.42 6.24
C VAL A 66 -19.80 10.69 6.82
N PRO A 67 -20.24 11.15 7.99
CA PRO A 67 -19.69 12.35 8.62
C PRO A 67 -18.18 12.28 8.82
N LEU A 68 -17.48 13.41 8.63
CA LEU A 68 -16.01 13.47 8.70
C LEU A 68 -15.44 12.94 10.02
N ASN A 69 -16.08 13.24 11.15
CA ASN A 69 -15.65 12.71 12.45
C ASN A 69 -15.72 11.18 12.52
N TYR A 70 -16.68 10.56 11.86
CA TYR A 70 -16.79 9.12 11.78
C TYR A 70 -15.69 8.52 10.89
N GLN A 71 -15.35 9.17 9.77
CA GLN A 71 -14.19 8.80 8.94
C GLN A 71 -12.88 8.85 9.77
N GLN A 72 -12.69 9.93 10.54
CA GLN A 72 -11.53 10.10 11.41
C GLN A 72 -11.44 9.03 12.51
N ASN A 73 -12.58 8.54 13.02
CA ASN A 73 -12.60 7.47 14.02
C ASN A 73 -12.01 6.15 13.48
N PHE A 74 -12.20 5.83 12.19
CA PHE A 74 -11.56 4.64 11.59
C PHE A 74 -10.04 4.76 11.60
N VAL A 75 -9.51 5.92 11.20
CA VAL A 75 -8.07 6.20 11.23
C VAL A 75 -7.53 6.09 12.65
N GLN A 76 -8.24 6.65 13.63
CA GLN A 76 -7.84 6.54 15.04
C GLN A 76 -7.85 5.08 15.53
N GLY A 77 -8.84 4.28 15.11
CA GLY A 77 -8.90 2.86 15.38
C GLY A 77 -7.67 2.12 14.86
N LEU A 78 -7.30 2.34 13.60
CA LEU A 78 -6.08 1.76 13.00
C LEU A 78 -4.82 2.15 13.77
N LYS A 79 -4.66 3.44 14.09
CA LYS A 79 -3.52 3.93 14.86
C LYS A 79 -3.44 3.31 16.26
N LYS A 80 -4.58 3.11 16.92
CA LYS A 80 -4.64 2.47 18.25
C LYS A 80 -4.19 1.01 18.22
N GLU A 81 -4.46 0.30 17.13
CA GLU A 81 -3.96 -1.07 16.89
C GLU A 81 -2.50 -1.10 16.42
N GLY A 82 -1.78 0.03 16.46
CA GLY A 82 -0.36 0.12 16.11
C GLY A 82 -0.09 0.24 14.61
N ARG A 83 -1.11 0.47 13.78
CA ARG A 83 -0.94 0.70 12.34
C ARG A 83 -0.62 2.16 12.04
N GLU A 84 0.53 2.40 11.43
CA GLU A 84 0.84 3.67 10.79
C GLU A 84 -0.10 3.89 9.58
N VAL A 85 -0.69 5.09 9.50
CA VAL A 85 -1.63 5.46 8.44
C VAL A 85 -1.31 6.87 7.97
N GLN A 86 -0.98 7.00 6.67
CA GLN A 86 -0.87 8.29 6.01
C GLN A 86 -2.28 8.79 5.70
N THR A 87 -2.56 10.06 5.99
CA THR A 87 -3.91 10.62 5.87
C THR A 87 -3.93 11.82 4.94
N PHE A 88 -4.95 11.88 4.09
CA PHE A 88 -5.25 12.99 3.20
C PHE A 88 -6.70 13.41 3.41
N GLU A 89 -7.02 14.65 3.04
CA GLU A 89 -8.40 15.14 3.07
C GLU A 89 -8.72 15.86 1.76
N LEU A 90 -9.89 15.58 1.19
CA LEU A 90 -10.42 16.22 0.00
C LEU A 90 -11.76 16.88 0.30
N ALA A 91 -11.94 18.11 -0.19
CA ALA A 91 -13.20 18.84 -0.10
C ALA A 91 -14.21 18.36 -1.15
N THR A 92 -14.64 17.10 -1.05
CA THR A 92 -15.55 16.45 -1.99
C THR A 92 -16.52 15.51 -1.29
N GLY A 93 -17.49 14.97 -2.03
CA GLY A 93 -18.52 14.06 -1.53
C GLY A 93 -18.06 12.60 -1.40
N HIS A 94 -19.00 11.71 -1.10
CA HIS A 94 -18.79 10.29 -0.77
C HIS A 94 -17.96 9.48 -1.79
N CYS A 95 -17.91 9.92 -3.05
CA CYS A 95 -17.29 9.18 -4.14
C CYS A 95 -16.16 9.99 -4.80
N PRO A 96 -15.02 10.22 -4.10
CA PRO A 96 -13.93 11.08 -4.58
C PRO A 96 -13.33 10.58 -5.89
N ASN A 97 -13.40 9.28 -6.17
CA ASN A 97 -12.96 8.69 -7.45
C ASN A 97 -13.73 9.24 -8.66
N PHE A 98 -14.94 9.78 -8.46
CA PHE A 98 -15.75 10.42 -9.50
C PHE A 98 -15.80 11.93 -9.36
N THR A 99 -15.84 12.44 -8.12
CA THR A 99 -16.07 13.87 -7.84
C THR A 99 -14.78 14.67 -7.67
N ALA A 100 -13.64 14.01 -7.51
CA ALA A 100 -12.30 14.60 -7.36
C ALA A 100 -11.22 13.65 -7.93
N THR A 101 -11.50 13.05 -9.09
CA THR A 101 -10.67 11.99 -9.69
C THR A 101 -9.21 12.42 -9.85
N LYS A 102 -8.99 13.66 -10.29
CA LYS A 102 -7.65 14.19 -10.51
C LYS A 102 -6.90 14.31 -9.18
N GLU A 103 -7.54 14.83 -8.15
CA GLU A 103 -6.95 15.01 -6.84
C GLU A 103 -6.60 13.66 -6.20
N VAL A 104 -7.44 12.64 -6.37
CA VAL A 104 -7.13 11.27 -5.95
C VAL A 104 -5.92 10.73 -6.71
N ALA A 105 -5.88 10.84 -8.05
CA ALA A 105 -4.74 10.39 -8.84
C ALA A 105 -3.44 11.12 -8.47
N ASP A 106 -3.50 12.43 -8.29
CA ASP A 106 -2.38 13.25 -7.83
C ASP A 106 -1.88 12.81 -6.44
N ILE A 107 -2.77 12.40 -5.52
CA ILE A 107 -2.38 11.84 -4.22
C ILE A 107 -1.62 10.51 -4.40
N VAL A 108 -2.13 9.62 -5.25
CA VAL A 108 -1.49 8.32 -5.51
C VAL A 108 -0.11 8.52 -6.13
N GLU A 109 -0.01 9.29 -7.21
CA GLU A 109 1.25 9.51 -7.94
C GLU A 109 2.31 10.22 -7.10
N LYS A 110 1.95 11.26 -6.33
CA LYS A 110 2.93 12.06 -5.59
C LYS A 110 3.43 11.39 -4.30
N ASN A 111 2.74 10.33 -3.86
CA ASN A 111 3.09 9.60 -2.63
C ASN A 111 3.50 8.16 -2.90
N ASP A 112 3.64 7.76 -4.17
CA ASP A 112 4.07 6.41 -4.58
C ASP A 112 3.23 5.30 -3.92
N LEU A 113 1.89 5.47 -3.96
CA LEU A 113 0.90 4.58 -3.34
C LEU A 113 0.47 3.41 -4.23
#